data_AF-A0A7Y4GXY9-F1
#
_entry.id   AF-A0A7Y4GXY9-F1
#
_cell.length_a   1.000
_cell.length_b   1.000
_cell.length_c   1.000
_cell.angle_alpha   90.00
_cell.angle_beta   90.00
_cell.angle_gamma   90.00
#
_symmetry.space_group_name_H-M   'P 1'
#
loop_
_entity.id
_entity.type
_entity.pdbx_description
1 polymer ?
#
loop_
_entity_poly.entity_id
_entity_poly.type
_entity_poly.pdbx_seq_one_letter_code
_entity_poly.pdbx_strand_id
1 'polypeptide(L)'
;MPTCLVSMRGIVKKLAWELHLVRKLSVAAVAMLASSQASSEDDWMRAARQIFKPIPSIMPAVKDNPVTHEKIELGKMLFFDPRLSASGIISCNSCHNLGTGGVDAGPTSVGHGWQQGPRRAPTVYNAVFNLAQFWDGRAADLKAQAKGPVQARVEMNATPDHVLDTLNSMNDYVVMFKKAFPNEASPVTFDNFAKAIEAFEATLITPAAPFDQYLEGDTTALNDQQKAGLKLFMETGCSSCHNGINVGGQGYFSFGVIERPSAKLLPASDKGRYAVTKAASDEYAFRAAPLRNVALRAPYFHSGQVWSLKEAVGVMGETQLGIELSDKEKNDIVAFLNSLTGQLPNIEYPKLPTRTEATPRPSVGR
;
A
#
# COMPACT_ATOMS: atom_id res chain seq x y z
N MET A 1 86.76 9.64 38.71
CA MET A 1 85.83 8.49 38.64
C MET A 1 85.52 8.04 40.06
N PRO A 2 84.30 7.56 40.38
CA PRO A 2 83.08 7.54 39.57
C PRO A 2 82.46 8.97 39.57
N THR A 3 81.16 9.31 39.48
CA THR A 3 79.86 8.60 39.32
C THR A 3 78.99 9.31 38.27
N CYS A 4 77.99 8.63 37.71
CA CYS A 4 76.90 9.22 36.94
C CYS A 4 75.69 8.26 36.98
N LEU A 5 74.66 8.53 37.81
CA LEU A 5 73.48 7.66 37.93
C LEU A 5 72.25 8.29 38.65
N VAL A 6 71.97 9.57 38.44
CA VAL A 6 70.75 10.23 38.98
C VAL A 6 70.08 11.13 37.93
N SER A 7 69.34 10.54 36.97
CA SER A 7 68.14 11.15 36.33
C SER A 7 67.51 10.22 35.28
N MET A 8 66.70 9.26 35.71
CA MET A 8 65.79 8.52 34.80
C MET A 8 64.44 8.16 35.46
N ARG A 9 64.42 7.81 36.75
CA ARG A 9 63.20 7.39 37.47
C ARG A 9 62.10 8.47 37.57
N GLY A 10 62.45 9.76 37.51
CA GLY A 10 61.47 10.85 37.57
C GLY A 10 60.68 11.05 36.27
N ILE A 11 61.38 11.00 35.12
CA ILE A 11 60.82 11.26 33.80
C ILE A 11 59.81 10.17 33.42
N VAL A 12 60.16 8.89 33.64
CA VAL A 12 59.29 7.74 33.33
C VAL A 12 57.97 7.79 34.10
N LYS A 13 57.98 8.21 35.39
CA LYS A 13 56.75 8.34 36.19
C LYS A 13 55.83 9.45 35.69
N LYS A 14 56.38 10.59 35.27
CA LYS A 14 55.57 11.70 34.74
C LYS A 14 54.93 11.33 33.40
N LEU A 15 55.70 10.69 32.51
CA LEU A 15 55.21 10.22 31.21
C LEU A 15 54.09 9.18 31.36
N ALA A 16 54.24 8.22 32.29
CA ALA A 16 53.23 7.21 32.58
C ALA A 16 51.91 7.80 33.14
N TRP A 17 52.01 8.85 33.95
CA TRP A 17 50.83 9.55 34.50
C TRP A 17 50.07 10.30 33.42
N GLU A 18 50.76 11.03 32.52
CA GLU A 18 50.10 11.74 31.41
C GLU A 18 49.52 10.75 30.37
N LEU A 19 50.20 9.65 30.06
CA LEU A 19 49.66 8.57 29.22
C LEU A 19 48.38 7.95 29.82
N HIS A 20 48.30 7.79 31.15
CA HIS A 20 47.07 7.36 31.82
C HIS A 20 45.96 8.41 31.80
N LEU A 21 46.29 9.70 31.91
CA LEU A 21 45.31 10.79 31.88
C LEU A 21 44.71 10.94 30.47
N VAL A 22 45.55 10.97 29.43
CA VAL A 22 45.13 11.00 28.03
C VAL A 22 44.26 9.79 27.70
N ARG A 23 44.68 8.58 28.08
CA ARG A 23 43.92 7.35 27.81
C ARG A 23 42.55 7.33 28.51
N LYS A 24 42.41 7.93 29.71
CA LYS A 24 41.10 8.11 30.36
C LYS A 24 40.22 9.13 29.66
N LEU A 25 40.79 10.26 29.22
CA LEU A 25 40.08 11.28 28.45
C LEU A 25 39.58 10.75 27.09
N SER A 26 40.40 9.97 26.38
CA SER A 26 40.00 9.34 25.11
C SER A 26 38.85 8.35 25.28
N VAL A 27 38.87 7.52 26.34
CA VAL A 27 37.78 6.57 26.62
C VAL A 27 36.48 7.29 27.02
N ALA A 28 36.56 8.38 27.80
CA ALA A 28 35.40 9.18 28.16
C ALA A 28 34.77 9.88 26.94
N ALA A 29 35.59 10.43 26.03
CA ALA A 29 35.11 11.05 24.80
C ALA A 29 34.39 10.06 23.88
N VAL A 30 34.96 8.85 23.70
CA VAL A 30 34.34 7.78 22.90
C VAL A 30 33.02 7.30 23.52
N ALA A 31 32.95 7.18 24.86
CA ALA A 31 31.73 6.81 25.55
C ALA A 31 30.62 7.87 25.38
N MET A 32 30.94 9.17 25.51
CA MET A 32 29.97 10.25 25.30
C MET A 32 29.45 10.29 23.85
N LEU A 33 30.33 10.09 22.85
CA LEU A 33 29.93 10.02 21.44
C LEU A 33 28.95 8.85 21.19
N ALA A 34 29.28 7.65 21.66
CA ALA A 34 28.43 6.47 21.51
C ALA A 34 27.05 6.63 22.21
N SER A 35 27.00 7.26 23.38
CA SER A 35 25.73 7.55 24.08
C SER A 35 24.83 8.50 23.29
N SER A 36 25.38 9.52 22.62
CA SER A 36 24.60 10.51 21.87
C SER A 36 23.96 9.95 20.60
N GLN A 37 24.63 9.03 19.90
CA GLN A 37 24.10 8.41 18.69
C GLN A 37 22.90 7.51 18.99
N ALA A 38 23.03 6.63 20.00
CA ALA A 38 21.94 5.75 20.43
C ALA A 38 20.68 6.54 20.83
N SER A 39 20.82 7.64 21.58
CA SER A 39 19.66 8.46 21.96
C SER A 39 18.94 9.08 20.74
N SER A 40 19.69 9.42 19.69
CA SER A 40 19.13 10.08 18.50
C SER A 40 18.40 9.14 17.53
N GLU A 41 18.83 7.89 17.39
CA GLU A 41 18.11 6.90 16.58
C GLU A 41 16.77 6.52 17.23
N ASP A 42 16.80 6.37 18.55
CA ASP A 42 15.63 6.14 19.40
C ASP A 42 14.59 7.27 19.28
N ASP A 43 15.02 8.53 19.16
CA ASP A 43 14.13 9.69 19.00
C ASP A 43 13.36 9.67 17.68
N TRP A 44 14.02 9.33 16.57
CA TRP A 44 13.34 9.26 15.26
C TRP A 44 12.36 8.10 15.18
N MET A 45 12.66 6.95 15.79
CA MET A 45 11.70 5.85 15.91
C MET A 45 10.49 6.26 16.75
N ARG A 46 10.70 6.95 17.87
CA ARG A 46 9.63 7.53 18.70
C ARG A 46 8.74 8.49 17.91
N ALA A 47 9.34 9.38 17.11
CA ALA A 47 8.60 10.32 16.26
C ALA A 47 7.80 9.61 15.16
N ALA A 48 8.40 8.64 14.47
CA ALA A 48 7.72 7.85 13.44
C ALA A 48 6.50 7.10 14.00
N ARG A 49 6.60 6.53 15.21
CA ARG A 49 5.48 5.85 15.91
C ARG A 49 4.29 6.75 16.25
N GLN A 50 4.44 8.07 16.29
CA GLN A 50 3.31 9.00 16.48
C GLN A 50 2.52 9.23 15.17
N ILE A 51 3.16 9.02 14.02
CA ILE A 51 2.62 9.34 12.69
C ILE A 51 2.15 8.07 11.96
N PHE A 52 2.86 6.96 12.13
CA PHE A 52 2.68 5.72 11.39
C PHE A 52 2.34 4.55 12.31
N LYS A 53 1.76 3.49 11.74
CA LYS A 53 1.50 2.22 12.43
C LYS A 53 1.93 1.05 11.55
N PRO A 54 2.49 -0.04 12.12
CA PRO A 54 2.80 -1.23 11.34
C PRO A 54 1.52 -1.89 10.79
N ILE A 55 1.64 -2.64 9.70
CA ILE A 55 0.56 -3.56 9.27
C ILE A 55 0.51 -4.71 10.30
N PRO A 56 -0.65 -4.98 10.93
CA PRO A 56 -0.76 -6.06 11.90
C PRO A 56 -0.54 -7.43 11.24
N SER A 57 0.11 -8.35 11.94
CA SER A 57 0.27 -9.74 11.48
C SER A 57 -1.02 -10.57 11.48
N ILE A 58 -2.15 -9.98 11.90
CA ILE A 58 -3.49 -10.56 11.85
C ILE A 58 -4.42 -9.68 11.02
N MET A 59 -5.32 -10.33 10.29
CA MET A 59 -6.40 -9.67 9.55
C MET A 59 -7.28 -8.81 10.50
N PRO A 60 -7.65 -7.58 10.11
CA PRO A 60 -8.57 -6.75 10.90
C PRO A 60 -9.99 -7.31 10.88
N ALA A 61 -10.77 -6.97 11.92
CA ALA A 61 -12.21 -7.23 11.91
C ALA A 61 -12.91 -6.36 10.84
N VAL A 62 -13.74 -6.99 10.01
CA VAL A 62 -14.55 -6.30 9.00
C VAL A 62 -15.94 -6.01 9.58
N LYS A 63 -16.39 -4.76 9.48
CA LYS A 63 -17.68 -4.31 10.02
C LYS A 63 -18.84 -5.01 9.32
N ASP A 64 -19.80 -5.52 10.09
CA ASP A 64 -21.03 -6.18 9.63
C ASP A 64 -20.80 -7.40 8.70
N ASN A 65 -19.57 -7.92 8.65
CA ASN A 65 -19.19 -9.07 7.85
C ASN A 65 -18.12 -9.91 8.59
N PRO A 66 -18.50 -10.78 9.55
CA PRO A 66 -17.57 -11.67 10.23
C PRO A 66 -16.85 -12.54 9.20
N VAL A 67 -15.52 -12.46 9.16
CA VAL A 67 -14.69 -13.18 8.20
C VAL A 67 -14.45 -14.60 8.71
N THR A 68 -14.91 -15.60 7.97
CA THR A 68 -14.72 -17.02 8.26
C THR A 68 -13.90 -17.68 7.15
N HIS A 69 -13.36 -18.87 7.41
CA HIS A 69 -12.61 -19.64 6.41
C HIS A 69 -13.45 -19.91 5.14
N GLU A 70 -14.72 -20.25 5.30
CA GLU A 70 -15.66 -20.53 4.22
C GLU A 70 -15.89 -19.30 3.33
N LYS A 71 -15.97 -18.11 3.93
CA LYS A 71 -16.08 -16.84 3.19
C LYS A 71 -14.79 -16.46 2.49
N ILE A 72 -13.63 -16.67 3.12
CA ILE A 72 -12.31 -16.43 2.52
C ILE A 72 -12.14 -17.31 1.28
N GLU A 73 -12.42 -18.61 1.40
CA GLU A 73 -12.28 -19.55 0.28
C GLU A 73 -13.26 -19.24 -0.85
N LEU A 74 -14.54 -18.97 -0.53
CA LEU A 74 -15.52 -18.52 -1.53
C LEU A 74 -15.06 -17.21 -2.21
N GLY A 75 -14.64 -16.23 -1.43
CA GLY A 75 -14.13 -14.95 -1.91
C GLY A 75 -12.92 -15.08 -2.83
N LYS A 76 -11.97 -15.94 -2.47
CA LYS A 76 -10.80 -16.29 -3.30
C LYS A 76 -11.24 -16.87 -4.63
N MET A 77 -12.18 -17.82 -4.63
CA MET A 77 -12.70 -18.38 -5.88
C MET A 77 -13.37 -17.32 -6.75
N LEU A 78 -14.20 -16.44 -6.17
CA LEU A 78 -14.86 -15.35 -6.89
C LEU A 78 -13.86 -14.32 -7.45
N PHE A 79 -12.84 -13.93 -6.69
CA PHE A 79 -11.82 -12.96 -7.11
C PHE A 79 -11.05 -13.42 -8.36
N PHE A 80 -10.88 -14.73 -8.52
CA PHE A 80 -10.18 -15.34 -9.66
C PHE A 80 -11.11 -15.80 -10.80
N ASP A 81 -12.44 -15.88 -10.61
CA ASP A 81 -13.34 -16.46 -11.62
C ASP A 81 -13.69 -15.46 -12.75
N PRO A 82 -13.21 -15.70 -13.99
CA PRO A 82 -13.45 -14.77 -15.09
C PRO A 82 -14.87 -14.86 -15.67
N ARG A 83 -15.68 -15.87 -15.27
CA ARG A 83 -17.06 -16.07 -15.76
C ARG A 83 -18.05 -15.05 -15.20
N LEU A 84 -17.62 -14.33 -14.16
CA LEU A 84 -18.34 -13.20 -13.58
C LEU A 84 -18.33 -11.96 -14.49
N SER A 85 -17.42 -11.87 -15.47
CA SER A 85 -17.55 -10.89 -16.56
C SER A 85 -18.47 -11.42 -17.66
N ALA A 86 -19.14 -10.52 -18.40
CA ALA A 86 -19.96 -10.93 -19.54
C ALA A 86 -19.13 -11.68 -20.60
N SER A 87 -17.87 -11.27 -20.79
CA SER A 87 -16.93 -11.91 -21.72
C SER A 87 -16.37 -13.24 -21.26
N GLY A 88 -16.51 -13.62 -20.00
CA GLY A 88 -15.96 -14.87 -19.46
C GLY A 88 -14.43 -14.93 -19.37
N ILE A 89 -13.72 -13.80 -19.52
CA ILE A 89 -12.25 -13.71 -19.57
C ILE A 89 -11.63 -12.69 -18.61
N ILE A 90 -12.43 -11.97 -17.81
CA ILE A 90 -11.95 -10.92 -16.89
C ILE A 90 -12.39 -11.25 -15.47
N SER A 91 -11.45 -11.32 -14.54
CA SER A 91 -11.70 -11.45 -13.10
C SER A 91 -11.08 -10.28 -12.33
N CYS A 92 -11.29 -10.18 -11.02
CA CYS A 92 -10.67 -9.14 -10.20
C CYS A 92 -9.14 -9.19 -10.33
N ASN A 93 -8.55 -10.40 -10.36
CA ASN A 93 -7.12 -10.60 -10.57
C ASN A 93 -6.60 -10.12 -11.95
N SER A 94 -7.46 -9.90 -12.95
CA SER A 94 -7.04 -9.35 -14.26
C SER A 94 -6.53 -7.90 -14.15
N CYS A 95 -7.17 -7.09 -13.28
CA CYS A 95 -6.78 -5.69 -13.04
C CYS A 95 -6.01 -5.51 -11.71
N HIS A 96 -6.19 -6.44 -10.77
CA HIS A 96 -5.57 -6.44 -9.45
C HIS A 96 -4.68 -7.67 -9.24
N ASN A 97 -3.73 -7.89 -10.16
CA ASN A 97 -2.93 -9.11 -10.21
C ASN A 97 -2.04 -9.25 -8.97
N LEU A 98 -2.33 -10.26 -8.15
CA LEU A 98 -1.64 -10.50 -6.87
C LEU A 98 -0.15 -10.82 -7.08
N GLY A 99 0.23 -11.43 -8.20
CA GLY A 99 1.63 -11.70 -8.54
C GLY A 99 2.46 -10.46 -8.89
N THR A 100 1.84 -9.31 -9.17
CA THR A 100 2.50 -8.06 -9.60
C THR A 100 2.06 -6.88 -8.73
N GLY A 101 2.14 -7.04 -7.40
CA GLY A 101 1.86 -5.95 -6.45
C GLY A 101 0.38 -5.56 -6.33
N GLY A 102 -0.54 -6.42 -6.79
CA GLY A 102 -1.99 -6.23 -6.70
C GLY A 102 -2.54 -5.24 -7.74
N VAL A 103 -1.82 -5.02 -8.84
CA VAL A 103 -2.15 -4.07 -9.92
C VAL A 103 -1.88 -4.70 -11.30
N ASP A 104 -2.49 -4.12 -12.34
CA ASP A 104 -2.12 -4.37 -13.73
C ASP A 104 -0.85 -3.60 -14.15
N ALA A 105 -0.33 -3.99 -15.31
CA ALA A 105 0.89 -3.44 -15.91
C ALA A 105 0.68 -2.12 -16.69
N GLY A 106 -0.55 -1.61 -16.78
CA GLY A 106 -0.91 -0.50 -17.69
C GLY A 106 -0.98 0.87 -17.01
N PRO A 107 -0.90 1.98 -17.76
CA PRO A 107 -1.29 3.30 -17.27
C PRO A 107 -2.74 3.32 -16.74
N THR A 108 -3.66 2.70 -17.48
CA THR A 108 -5.03 2.43 -17.05
C THR A 108 -5.43 1.01 -17.43
N SER A 109 -6.43 0.47 -16.74
CA SER A 109 -6.86 -0.92 -16.91
C SER A 109 -7.53 -1.15 -18.27
N VAL A 110 -7.23 -2.30 -18.89
CA VAL A 110 -7.91 -2.75 -20.12
C VAL A 110 -8.98 -3.76 -19.72
N GLY A 111 -10.24 -3.42 -19.95
CA GLY A 111 -11.39 -4.27 -19.62
C GLY A 111 -12.14 -4.77 -20.84
N HIS A 112 -13.45 -4.95 -20.67
CA HIS A 112 -14.34 -5.56 -21.66
C HIS A 112 -14.25 -4.88 -23.03
N GLY A 113 -14.18 -5.68 -24.10
CA GLY A 113 -14.06 -5.16 -25.46
C GLY A 113 -12.75 -4.42 -25.75
N TRP A 114 -11.69 -4.65 -24.97
CA TRP A 114 -10.40 -3.95 -25.04
C TRP A 114 -10.50 -2.43 -24.76
N GLN A 115 -11.55 -2.01 -24.04
CA GLN A 115 -11.72 -0.62 -23.63
C GLN A 115 -10.72 -0.27 -22.53
N GLN A 116 -10.08 0.90 -22.64
CA GLN A 116 -9.24 1.45 -21.57
C GLN A 116 -10.12 2.22 -20.57
N GLY A 117 -9.96 1.91 -19.28
CA GLY A 117 -10.57 2.66 -18.19
C GLY A 117 -9.96 4.07 -18.07
N PRO A 118 -10.66 5.00 -17.38
CA PRO A 118 -10.20 6.37 -17.21
C PRO A 118 -9.08 6.53 -16.16
N ARG A 119 -8.79 5.48 -15.36
CA ARG A 119 -7.83 5.52 -14.25
C ARG A 119 -7.03 4.23 -14.14
N ARG A 120 -5.88 4.32 -13.47
CA ARG A 120 -5.08 3.20 -12.99
C ARG A 120 -5.82 2.41 -11.92
N ALA A 121 -5.78 1.07 -11.98
CA ALA A 121 -6.18 0.22 -10.87
C ALA A 121 -5.32 0.51 -9.62
N PRO A 122 -5.90 0.87 -8.46
CA PRO A 122 -5.16 0.87 -7.20
C PRO A 122 -4.84 -0.58 -6.78
N THR A 123 -3.86 -0.76 -5.89
CA THR A 123 -3.60 -2.10 -5.34
C THR A 123 -4.72 -2.55 -4.38
N VAL A 124 -5.07 -3.84 -4.43
CA VAL A 124 -5.93 -4.49 -3.42
C VAL A 124 -5.17 -4.78 -2.12
N TYR A 125 -3.84 -4.82 -2.14
CA TYR A 125 -3.06 -5.09 -0.94
C TYR A 125 -3.24 -4.00 0.11
N ASN A 126 -3.55 -4.41 1.35
CA ASN A 126 -3.86 -3.56 2.49
C ASN A 126 -5.09 -2.65 2.28
N ALA A 127 -5.92 -2.90 1.26
CA ALA A 127 -7.02 -2.01 0.92
C ALA A 127 -8.09 -1.90 2.02
N VAL A 128 -8.22 -2.94 2.86
CA VAL A 128 -9.08 -3.01 4.05
C VAL A 128 -8.82 -1.90 5.07
N PHE A 129 -7.62 -1.30 5.09
CA PHE A 129 -7.28 -0.22 6.02
C PHE A 129 -7.52 1.20 5.46
N ASN A 130 -7.99 1.35 4.21
CA ASN A 130 -8.31 2.67 3.65
C ASN A 130 -9.62 3.21 4.22
N LEU A 131 -9.73 4.53 4.39
CA LEU A 131 -10.97 5.18 4.85
C LEU A 131 -12.16 4.93 3.91
N ALA A 132 -11.88 4.85 2.61
CA ALA A 132 -12.82 4.51 1.54
C ALA A 132 -12.03 4.13 0.28
N GLN A 133 -12.70 3.48 -0.68
CA GLN A 133 -12.09 2.88 -1.86
C GLN A 133 -12.21 3.74 -3.12
N PHE A 134 -11.45 3.36 -4.15
CA PHE A 134 -11.17 4.13 -5.37
C PHE A 134 -10.40 5.44 -5.13
N TRP A 135 -9.94 6.07 -6.22
CA TRP A 135 -9.19 7.32 -6.21
C TRP A 135 -10.01 8.55 -5.77
N ASP A 136 -11.33 8.52 -5.95
CA ASP A 136 -12.28 9.59 -5.59
C ASP A 136 -12.97 9.35 -4.23
N GLY A 137 -12.84 8.14 -3.67
CA GLY A 137 -13.51 7.75 -2.43
C GLY A 137 -14.98 7.39 -2.57
N ARG A 138 -15.47 7.06 -3.77
CA ARG A 138 -16.91 6.87 -4.03
C ARG A 138 -17.53 5.63 -3.38
N ALA A 139 -16.72 4.69 -2.89
CA ALA A 139 -17.20 3.49 -2.20
C ALA A 139 -16.68 3.48 -0.75
N ALA A 140 -17.59 3.39 0.22
CA ALA A 140 -17.28 3.53 1.64
C ALA A 140 -16.45 2.36 2.22
N ASP A 141 -16.64 1.14 1.70
CA ASP A 141 -15.96 -0.07 2.14
C ASP A 141 -15.62 -0.99 0.94
N LEU A 142 -14.98 -2.13 1.21
CA LEU A 142 -14.60 -3.11 0.17
C LEU A 142 -15.84 -3.79 -0.43
N LYS A 143 -16.84 -4.15 0.38
CA LYS A 143 -18.16 -4.64 -0.09
C LYS A 143 -18.83 -3.70 -1.09
N ALA A 144 -18.79 -2.39 -0.86
CA ALA A 144 -19.32 -1.39 -1.80
C ALA A 144 -18.42 -1.25 -3.04
N GLN A 145 -17.10 -1.39 -2.88
CA GLN A 145 -16.15 -1.42 -3.99
C GLN A 145 -16.45 -2.60 -4.92
N ALA A 146 -16.56 -3.83 -4.40
CA ALA A 146 -16.66 -5.07 -5.19
C ALA A 146 -17.89 -5.11 -6.12
N LYS A 147 -18.97 -4.39 -5.76
CA LYS A 147 -20.18 -4.28 -6.58
C LYS A 147 -19.99 -3.42 -7.83
N GLY A 148 -19.02 -2.49 -7.84
CA GLY A 148 -18.79 -1.54 -8.94
C GLY A 148 -18.16 -2.17 -10.18
N PRO A 149 -16.94 -2.74 -10.11
CA PRO A 149 -16.16 -3.24 -11.25
C PRO A 149 -16.89 -4.28 -12.09
N VAL A 150 -17.61 -5.19 -11.42
CA VAL A 150 -18.43 -6.23 -12.05
C VAL A 150 -19.46 -5.64 -13.01
N GLN A 151 -20.07 -4.51 -12.62
CA GLN A 151 -21.10 -3.81 -13.38
C GLN A 151 -20.57 -2.74 -14.34
N ALA A 152 -19.30 -2.34 -14.23
CA ALA A 152 -18.73 -1.28 -15.05
C ALA A 152 -18.48 -1.77 -16.48
N ARG A 153 -19.12 -1.11 -17.46
CA ARG A 153 -19.07 -1.46 -18.90
C ARG A 153 -17.66 -1.49 -19.49
N VAL A 154 -16.76 -0.65 -18.97
CA VAL A 154 -15.34 -0.60 -19.40
C VAL A 154 -14.44 -1.57 -18.62
N GLU A 155 -14.98 -2.30 -17.64
CA GLU A 155 -14.26 -3.24 -16.77
C GLU A 155 -14.77 -4.67 -17.05
N MET A 156 -15.73 -5.20 -16.28
CA MET A 156 -16.24 -6.57 -16.46
C MET A 156 -17.56 -6.67 -17.26
N ASN A 157 -18.31 -5.57 -17.39
CA ASN A 157 -19.53 -5.45 -18.21
C ASN A 157 -20.64 -6.50 -17.92
N ALA A 158 -20.77 -6.98 -16.69
CA ALA A 158 -21.82 -7.93 -16.29
C ALA A 158 -22.99 -7.23 -15.56
N THR A 159 -24.17 -7.85 -15.54
CA THR A 159 -25.27 -7.43 -14.64
C THR A 159 -25.24 -8.25 -13.34
N PRO A 160 -25.88 -7.78 -12.25
CA PRO A 160 -26.09 -8.60 -11.07
C PRO A 160 -26.80 -9.93 -11.41
N ASP A 161 -27.75 -9.91 -12.33
CA ASP A 161 -28.46 -11.11 -12.79
C ASP A 161 -27.52 -12.10 -13.50
N HIS A 162 -26.65 -11.64 -14.42
CA HIS A 162 -25.63 -12.50 -15.06
C HIS A 162 -24.74 -13.19 -14.03
N VAL A 163 -24.33 -12.47 -12.98
CA VAL A 163 -23.53 -13.02 -11.87
C VAL A 163 -24.32 -14.07 -11.11
N LEU A 164 -25.57 -13.79 -10.75
CA LEU A 164 -26.41 -14.71 -9.99
C LEU A 164 -26.79 -15.96 -10.79
N ASP A 165 -27.11 -15.83 -12.08
CA ASP A 165 -27.37 -16.95 -12.98
C ASP A 165 -26.11 -17.82 -13.14
N THR A 166 -24.95 -17.18 -13.32
CA THR A 166 -23.66 -17.87 -13.39
C THR A 166 -23.39 -18.67 -12.12
N LEU A 167 -23.54 -18.06 -10.93
CA LEU A 167 -23.28 -18.73 -9.65
C LEU A 167 -24.30 -19.83 -9.33
N ASN A 168 -25.59 -19.59 -9.57
CA ASN A 168 -26.64 -20.59 -9.34
C ASN A 168 -26.57 -21.77 -10.31
N SER A 169 -26.03 -21.59 -11.52
CA SER A 169 -25.84 -22.68 -12.48
C SER A 169 -24.82 -23.74 -12.05
N MET A 170 -23.97 -23.46 -11.05
CA MET A 170 -22.87 -24.32 -10.62
C MET A 170 -23.09 -24.78 -9.17
N ASN A 171 -23.44 -26.06 -8.99
CA ASN A 171 -23.82 -26.63 -7.69
C ASN A 171 -22.75 -26.41 -6.59
N ASP A 172 -21.47 -26.49 -6.92
CA ASP A 172 -20.40 -26.30 -5.92
C ASP A 172 -20.40 -24.88 -5.35
N TYR A 173 -20.66 -23.85 -6.18
CA TYR A 173 -20.84 -22.49 -5.69
C TYR A 173 -22.06 -22.40 -4.77
N VAL A 174 -23.21 -22.99 -5.14
CA VAL A 174 -24.41 -23.02 -4.28
C VAL A 174 -24.11 -23.67 -2.92
N VAL A 175 -23.30 -24.73 -2.89
CA VAL A 175 -22.83 -25.38 -1.64
C VAL A 175 -21.88 -24.47 -0.86
N MET A 176 -20.94 -23.78 -1.52
CA MET A 176 -20.00 -22.85 -0.88
C MET A 176 -20.72 -21.64 -0.27
N PHE A 177 -21.68 -21.05 -0.96
CA PHE A 177 -22.53 -19.98 -0.42
C PHE A 177 -23.33 -20.44 0.81
N LYS A 178 -23.91 -21.66 0.79
CA LYS A 178 -24.59 -22.24 1.96
C LYS A 178 -23.65 -22.44 3.16
N LYS A 179 -22.38 -22.79 2.94
CA LYS A 179 -21.37 -22.91 4.01
C LYS A 179 -20.91 -21.55 4.54
N ALA A 180 -20.73 -20.56 3.66
CA ALA A 180 -20.27 -19.22 3.99
C ALA A 180 -21.34 -18.34 4.65
N PHE A 181 -22.62 -18.63 4.41
CA PHE A 181 -23.79 -17.89 4.91
C PHE A 181 -24.87 -18.87 5.45
N PRO A 182 -24.58 -19.65 6.51
CA PRO A 182 -25.40 -20.79 6.93
C PRO A 182 -26.77 -20.41 7.53
N ASN A 183 -26.94 -19.14 7.92
CA ASN A 183 -28.17 -18.63 8.53
C ASN A 183 -29.15 -18.01 7.52
N GLU A 184 -28.86 -18.11 6.22
CA GLU A 184 -29.66 -17.50 5.15
C GLU A 184 -30.31 -18.58 4.26
N ALA A 185 -31.63 -18.49 4.07
CA ALA A 185 -32.38 -19.48 3.28
C ALA A 185 -32.01 -19.51 1.79
N SER A 186 -31.59 -18.36 1.25
CA SER A 186 -31.18 -18.18 -0.15
C SER A 186 -29.86 -17.40 -0.20
N PRO A 187 -28.72 -18.03 0.09
CA PRO A 187 -27.46 -17.33 0.36
C PRO A 187 -26.73 -16.83 -0.90
N VAL A 188 -27.09 -17.32 -2.10
CA VAL A 188 -26.53 -16.86 -3.39
C VAL A 188 -27.17 -15.51 -3.75
N THR A 189 -26.63 -14.43 -3.18
CA THR A 189 -27.10 -13.05 -3.41
C THR A 189 -25.94 -12.15 -3.83
N PHE A 190 -26.22 -11.05 -4.51
CA PHE A 190 -25.19 -10.11 -4.96
C PHE A 190 -24.54 -9.35 -3.79
N ASP A 191 -25.21 -9.29 -2.63
CA ASP A 191 -24.62 -8.77 -1.40
C ASP A 191 -23.65 -9.78 -0.76
N ASN A 192 -24.01 -11.06 -0.72
CA ASN A 192 -23.14 -12.11 -0.19
C ASN A 192 -21.94 -12.40 -1.11
N PHE A 193 -22.11 -12.24 -2.42
CA PHE A 193 -21.02 -12.18 -3.39
C PHE A 193 -19.99 -11.10 -2.99
N ALA A 194 -20.45 -9.88 -2.74
CA ALA A 194 -19.58 -8.77 -2.34
C ALA A 194 -18.96 -8.98 -0.95
N LYS A 195 -19.71 -9.51 0.03
CA LYS A 195 -19.20 -9.87 1.36
C LYS A 195 -18.13 -10.98 1.30
N ALA A 196 -18.27 -11.95 0.40
CA ALA A 196 -17.27 -13.00 0.22
C ALA A 196 -15.98 -12.44 -0.39
N ILE A 197 -16.07 -11.59 -1.42
CA ILE A 197 -14.88 -10.89 -1.96
C ILE A 197 -14.21 -10.03 -0.89
N GLU A 198 -14.98 -9.20 -0.15
CA GLU A 198 -14.45 -8.39 0.95
C GLU A 198 -13.76 -9.23 2.03
N ALA A 199 -14.31 -10.41 2.36
CA ALA A 199 -13.72 -11.36 3.30
C ALA A 199 -12.37 -11.91 2.80
N PHE A 200 -12.22 -12.15 1.50
CA PHE A 200 -10.93 -12.52 0.91
C PHE A 200 -9.96 -11.33 0.85
N GLU A 201 -10.40 -10.16 0.39
CA GLU A 201 -9.59 -8.94 0.31
C GLU A 201 -9.06 -8.48 1.68
N ALA A 202 -9.81 -8.72 2.76
CA ALA A 202 -9.35 -8.48 4.13
C ALA A 202 -8.12 -9.34 4.51
N THR A 203 -7.92 -10.51 3.88
CA THR A 203 -6.71 -11.34 4.05
C THR A 203 -5.51 -10.85 3.26
N LEU A 204 -5.71 -9.97 2.27
CA LEU A 204 -4.66 -9.45 1.39
C LEU A 204 -3.87 -8.32 2.06
N ILE A 205 -3.35 -8.58 3.25
CA ILE A 205 -2.46 -7.68 4.00
C ILE A 205 -1.00 -8.09 3.81
N THR A 206 -0.08 -7.13 3.95
CA THR A 206 1.35 -7.37 3.75
C THR A 206 2.17 -6.88 4.96
N PRO A 207 2.21 -7.67 6.06
CA PRO A 207 2.95 -7.33 7.27
C PRO A 207 4.48 -7.47 7.07
N ALA A 208 5.23 -7.23 8.15
CA ALA A 208 6.67 -7.47 8.23
C ALA A 208 7.52 -6.73 7.16
N ALA A 209 7.04 -5.60 6.64
CA ALA A 209 7.89 -4.69 5.87
C ALA A 209 9.09 -4.23 6.74
N PRO A 210 10.27 -3.92 6.17
CA PRO A 210 11.40 -3.40 6.94
C PRO A 210 11.05 -2.15 7.77
N PHE A 211 10.16 -1.28 7.26
CA PHE A 211 9.63 -0.15 8.03
C PHE A 211 8.73 -0.58 9.20
N ASP A 212 7.97 -1.67 9.07
CA ASP A 212 7.13 -2.18 10.16
C ASP A 212 7.98 -2.78 11.27
N GLN A 213 9.01 -3.55 10.93
CA GLN A 213 9.99 -4.08 11.88
C GLN A 213 10.71 -2.96 12.64
N TYR A 214 11.06 -1.87 11.95
CA TYR A 214 11.57 -0.64 12.58
C TYR A 214 10.54 0.04 13.50
N LEU A 215 9.28 0.18 13.07
CA LEU A 215 8.21 0.67 13.95
C LEU A 215 7.95 -0.26 15.14
N GLU A 216 8.24 -1.55 15.05
CA GLU A 216 8.07 -2.53 16.13
C GLU A 216 9.26 -2.57 17.09
N GLY A 217 10.46 -2.14 16.67
CA GLY A 217 11.60 -1.87 17.55
C GLY A 217 12.97 -2.25 17.00
N ASP A 218 13.04 -2.85 15.81
CA ASP A 218 14.32 -3.21 15.19
C ASP A 218 14.98 -1.98 14.56
N THR A 219 15.90 -1.36 15.30
CA THR A 219 16.71 -0.21 14.83
C THR A 219 17.60 -0.53 13.62
N THR A 220 17.80 -1.82 13.30
CA THR A 220 18.63 -2.30 12.18
C THR A 220 17.84 -2.68 10.93
N ALA A 221 16.51 -2.79 11.02
CA ALA A 221 15.64 -3.11 9.88
C ALA A 221 15.65 -2.02 8.78
N LEU A 222 16.02 -0.78 9.11
CA LEU A 222 16.33 0.28 8.14
C LEU A 222 17.82 0.57 8.11
N ASN A 223 18.39 0.65 6.91
CA ASN A 223 19.74 1.18 6.71
C ASN A 223 19.78 2.73 6.81
N ASP A 224 20.97 3.30 6.87
CA ASP A 224 21.17 4.76 7.06
C ASP A 224 20.49 5.60 5.98
N GLN A 225 20.45 5.13 4.73
CA GLN A 225 19.77 5.85 3.64
C GLN A 225 18.25 5.83 3.81
N GLN A 226 17.69 4.70 4.24
CA GLN A 226 16.26 4.56 4.55
C GLN A 226 15.86 5.40 5.77
N LYS A 227 16.73 5.48 6.79
CA LYS A 227 16.55 6.38 7.95
C LYS A 227 16.57 7.85 7.52
N ALA A 228 17.52 8.25 6.67
CA ALA A 228 17.57 9.60 6.09
C ALA A 228 16.33 9.92 5.25
N GLY A 229 15.87 8.97 4.44
CA GLY A 229 14.64 9.09 3.64
C GLY A 229 13.36 9.22 4.47
N LEU A 230 13.23 8.42 5.54
CA LEU A 230 12.12 8.51 6.50
C LEU A 230 12.10 9.88 7.18
N LYS A 231 13.25 10.32 7.69
CA LYS A 231 13.40 11.64 8.32
C LYS A 231 12.97 12.75 7.37
N LEU A 232 13.49 12.76 6.15
CA LEU A 232 13.14 13.76 5.15
C LEU A 232 11.64 13.71 4.80
N PHE A 233 11.07 12.51 4.58
CA PHE A 233 9.65 12.34 4.31
C PHE A 233 8.74 12.91 5.42
N MET A 234 9.19 12.86 6.68
CA MET A 234 8.50 13.46 7.82
C MET A 234 8.70 14.98 7.88
N GLU A 235 9.94 15.46 7.90
CA GLU A 235 10.29 16.88 8.05
C GLU A 235 9.78 17.75 6.90
N THR A 236 9.82 17.22 5.67
CA THR A 236 9.35 17.89 4.46
C THR A 236 7.82 17.96 4.36
N GLY A 237 7.09 17.23 5.22
CA GLY A 237 5.63 17.31 5.31
C GLY A 237 4.87 16.33 4.43
N CYS A 238 5.52 15.41 3.71
CA CYS A 238 4.84 14.33 2.95
C CYS A 238 3.90 13.51 3.86
N SER A 239 4.31 13.30 5.12
CA SER A 239 3.50 12.61 6.13
C SER A 239 2.21 13.33 6.52
N SER A 240 2.00 14.61 6.19
CA SER A 240 0.72 15.30 6.44
C SER A 240 -0.45 14.64 5.70
N CYS A 241 -0.21 14.16 4.47
CA CYS A 241 -1.19 13.45 3.64
C CYS A 241 -0.99 11.92 3.70
N HIS A 242 0.25 11.48 3.88
CA HIS A 242 0.64 10.06 3.81
C HIS A 242 1.08 9.54 5.17
N ASN A 243 0.13 9.31 6.09
CA ASN A 243 0.35 8.83 7.46
C ASN A 243 -0.48 7.58 7.80
N GLY A 244 -0.42 7.17 9.08
CA GLY A 244 -1.18 6.05 9.62
C GLY A 244 -0.65 4.70 9.17
N ILE A 245 -1.52 3.70 9.21
CA ILE A 245 -1.21 2.29 8.92
C ILE A 245 -0.80 2.05 7.47
N ASN A 246 -1.43 2.75 6.53
CA ASN A 246 -1.21 2.56 5.09
C ASN A 246 -0.26 3.59 4.46
N VAL A 247 0.31 4.51 5.26
CA VAL A 247 1.13 5.63 4.78
C VAL A 247 0.33 6.41 3.71
N GLY A 248 -0.89 6.82 4.07
CA GLY A 248 -1.93 7.35 3.19
C GLY A 248 -3.24 6.57 3.25
N GLY A 249 -4.15 6.87 2.32
CA GLY A 249 -5.48 6.25 2.22
C GLY A 249 -6.57 6.83 3.13
N GLN A 250 -6.25 7.86 3.94
CA GLN A 250 -7.12 8.39 5.01
C GLN A 250 -7.72 9.78 4.74
N GLY A 251 -7.36 10.44 3.64
CA GLY A 251 -7.82 11.81 3.35
C GLY A 251 -7.87 12.10 1.85
N TYR A 252 -8.57 13.18 1.49
CA TYR A 252 -8.70 13.68 0.13
C TYR A 252 -8.05 15.05 0.03
N PHE A 253 -7.24 15.24 -1.00
CA PHE A 253 -6.48 16.47 -1.23
C PHE A 253 -6.46 16.77 -2.72
N SER A 254 -6.51 18.06 -3.09
CA SER A 254 -6.31 18.49 -4.46
C SER A 254 -4.97 17.98 -4.98
N PHE A 255 -4.91 17.48 -6.22
CA PHE A 255 -3.63 17.14 -6.84
C PHE A 255 -3.05 18.41 -7.49
N GLY A 256 -2.05 18.99 -6.83
CA GLY A 256 -1.48 20.29 -7.19
C GLY A 256 -1.99 21.41 -6.28
N VAL A 257 -1.84 21.24 -4.96
CA VAL A 257 -2.20 22.26 -3.95
C VAL A 257 -1.38 23.53 -4.13
N ILE A 258 -0.10 23.41 -4.49
CA ILE A 258 0.81 24.54 -4.70
C ILE A 258 0.98 24.81 -6.19
N GLU A 259 1.37 23.79 -6.96
CA GLU A 259 1.53 23.90 -8.41
C GLU A 259 0.67 22.89 -9.16
N ARG A 260 -0.02 23.35 -10.20
CA ARG A 260 -0.87 22.50 -11.02
C ARG A 260 0.00 21.57 -11.87
N PRO A 261 -0.06 20.23 -11.70
CA PRO A 261 0.70 19.30 -12.52
C PRO A 261 0.26 19.34 -14.00
N SER A 262 1.11 18.82 -14.89
CA SER A 262 0.83 18.78 -16.32
C SER A 262 -0.50 18.07 -16.64
N ALA A 263 -1.13 18.45 -17.76
CA ALA A 263 -2.41 17.86 -18.19
C ALA A 263 -2.35 16.34 -18.46
N LYS A 264 -1.14 15.77 -18.64
CA LYS A 264 -0.91 14.33 -18.70
C LYS A 264 -1.11 13.67 -17.33
N LEU A 265 -0.62 14.29 -16.27
CA LEU A 265 -0.74 13.81 -14.89
C LEU A 265 -2.13 14.06 -14.30
N LEU A 266 -2.75 15.20 -14.66
CA LEU A 266 -4.06 15.63 -14.22
C LEU A 266 -4.96 15.98 -15.42
N PRO A 267 -5.58 14.98 -16.07
CA PRO A 267 -6.48 15.19 -17.20
C PRO A 267 -7.70 16.03 -16.82
N ALA A 268 -8.07 17.00 -17.65
CA ALA A 268 -9.19 17.90 -17.37
C ALA A 268 -10.56 17.20 -17.27
N SER A 269 -10.67 15.99 -17.82
CA SER A 269 -11.84 15.11 -17.73
C SER A 269 -11.96 14.40 -16.38
N ASP A 270 -10.86 14.16 -15.66
CA ASP A 270 -10.90 13.55 -14.33
C ASP A 270 -10.94 14.62 -13.24
N LYS A 271 -12.16 15.01 -12.87
CA LYS A 271 -12.42 15.96 -11.78
C LYS A 271 -12.21 15.39 -10.38
N GLY A 272 -11.75 14.14 -10.25
CA GLY A 272 -11.56 13.48 -8.96
C GLY A 272 -12.86 13.39 -8.16
N ARG A 273 -12.80 13.78 -6.89
CA ARG A 273 -13.87 13.71 -5.90
C ARG A 273 -15.08 14.60 -6.22
N TYR A 274 -14.91 15.72 -6.93
CA TYR A 274 -16.03 16.53 -7.43
C TYR A 274 -17.04 15.71 -8.23
N ALA A 275 -16.62 14.66 -8.94
CA ALA A 275 -17.53 13.76 -9.65
C ALA A 275 -18.55 13.09 -8.71
N VAL A 276 -18.18 12.87 -7.45
CA VAL A 276 -18.97 12.26 -6.38
C VAL A 276 -19.77 13.31 -5.60
N THR A 277 -19.12 14.36 -5.10
CA THR A 277 -19.70 15.29 -4.11
C THR A 277 -20.35 16.53 -4.71
N LYS A 278 -19.98 16.90 -5.95
CA LYS A 278 -20.35 18.16 -6.63
C LYS A 278 -19.91 19.45 -5.90
N ALA A 279 -19.12 19.36 -4.84
CA ALA A 279 -18.60 20.51 -4.10
C ALA A 279 -17.38 21.09 -4.84
N ALA A 280 -17.37 22.38 -5.17
CA ALA A 280 -16.28 23.00 -5.93
C ALA A 280 -14.89 22.86 -5.28
N SER A 281 -14.84 22.78 -3.94
CA SER A 281 -13.62 22.52 -3.17
C SER A 281 -13.02 21.12 -3.39
N ASP A 282 -13.80 20.16 -3.90
CA ASP A 282 -13.37 18.79 -4.23
C ASP A 282 -12.93 18.66 -5.70
N GLU A 283 -12.87 19.74 -6.49
CA GLU A 283 -12.41 19.67 -7.88
C GLU A 283 -10.93 19.27 -7.94
N TYR A 284 -10.64 18.18 -8.63
CA TYR A 284 -9.31 17.55 -8.68
C TYR A 284 -8.80 17.07 -7.32
N ALA A 285 -9.67 16.90 -6.32
CA ALA A 285 -9.32 16.23 -5.08
C ALA A 285 -9.32 14.71 -5.26
N PHE A 286 -8.27 14.04 -4.79
CA PHE A 286 -8.10 12.59 -4.83
C PHE A 286 -7.71 12.07 -3.46
N ARG A 287 -8.01 10.79 -3.19
CA ARG A 287 -7.54 10.08 -2.01
C ARG A 287 -6.01 10.08 -2.02
N ALA A 288 -5.35 10.54 -0.97
CA ALA A 288 -3.91 10.40 -0.81
C ALA A 288 -3.55 8.91 -0.97
N ALA A 289 -2.73 8.58 -1.97
CA ALA A 289 -2.44 7.18 -2.27
C ALA A 289 -1.80 6.50 -1.06
N PRO A 290 -2.27 5.33 -0.58
CA PRO A 290 -1.51 4.55 0.37
C PRO A 290 -0.16 4.21 -0.25
N LEU A 291 0.95 4.27 0.49
CA LEU A 291 2.32 4.07 -0.02
C LEU A 291 2.92 2.69 0.32
N ARG A 292 2.21 1.85 1.07
CA ARG A 292 2.52 0.41 1.23
C ARG A 292 2.78 -0.25 -0.13
N ASN A 293 3.86 -1.04 -0.25
CA ASN A 293 4.25 -1.74 -1.47
C ASN A 293 4.38 -0.85 -2.73
N VAL A 294 4.63 0.46 -2.59
CA VAL A 294 4.66 1.39 -3.75
C VAL A 294 5.70 1.01 -4.80
N ALA A 295 6.85 0.48 -4.38
CA ALA A 295 7.91 0.02 -5.28
C ALA A 295 7.50 -1.12 -6.24
N LEU A 296 6.43 -1.87 -5.93
CA LEU A 296 5.99 -3.02 -6.73
C LEU A 296 5.00 -2.67 -7.85
N ARG A 297 4.52 -1.42 -7.94
CA ARG A 297 3.26 -1.09 -8.64
C ARG A 297 3.30 0.14 -9.55
N ALA A 298 4.45 0.44 -10.13
CA ALA A 298 4.54 1.37 -11.26
C ALA A 298 3.56 0.99 -12.39
N PRO A 299 3.02 1.95 -13.17
CA PRO A 299 3.20 3.40 -13.02
C PRO A 299 2.40 4.03 -11.86
N TYR A 300 2.57 5.33 -11.65
CA TYR A 300 2.06 6.07 -10.49
C TYR A 300 0.97 7.09 -10.85
N PHE A 301 0.28 7.58 -9.81
CA PHE A 301 -0.89 8.47 -9.85
C PHE A 301 -2.15 7.84 -10.48
N HIS A 302 -3.28 8.53 -10.36
CA HIS A 302 -4.58 8.07 -10.87
C HIS A 302 -4.59 7.87 -12.39
N SER A 303 -3.74 8.59 -13.11
CA SER A 303 -3.58 8.56 -14.57
C SER A 303 -2.53 7.55 -15.06
N GLY A 304 -1.69 7.00 -14.17
CA GLY A 304 -0.67 6.00 -14.50
C GLY A 304 0.42 6.46 -15.47
N GLN A 305 0.77 7.75 -15.46
CA GLN A 305 1.60 8.36 -16.51
C GLN A 305 3.10 8.50 -16.16
N VAL A 306 3.50 8.15 -14.93
CA VAL A 306 4.87 8.26 -14.39
C VAL A 306 5.35 6.87 -14.00
N TRP A 307 6.49 6.44 -14.52
CA TRP A 307 7.00 5.07 -14.32
C TRP A 307 8.12 4.98 -13.29
N SER A 308 8.86 6.07 -13.09
CA SER A 308 9.94 6.13 -12.10
C SER A 308 9.39 6.54 -10.74
N LEU A 309 9.71 5.78 -9.68
CA LEU A 309 9.33 6.16 -8.30
C LEU A 309 10.01 7.46 -7.89
N LYS A 310 11.23 7.70 -8.39
CA LYS A 310 12.00 8.93 -8.17
C LYS A 310 11.34 10.15 -8.82
N GLU A 311 10.81 9.98 -10.03
CA GLU A 311 10.04 11.00 -10.73
C GLU A 311 8.73 11.30 -9.98
N ALA A 312 8.03 10.28 -9.49
CA ALA A 312 6.81 10.46 -8.70
C ALA A 312 7.08 11.22 -7.38
N VAL A 313 8.21 10.97 -6.72
CA VAL A 313 8.65 11.74 -5.54
C VAL A 313 8.93 13.21 -5.90
N GLY A 314 9.62 13.47 -7.02
CA GLY A 314 9.86 14.84 -7.52
C GLY A 314 8.57 15.60 -7.77
N VAL A 315 7.66 15.00 -8.56
CA VAL A 315 6.33 15.56 -8.85
C VAL A 315 5.56 15.88 -7.57
N MET A 316 5.63 15.04 -6.54
CA MET A 316 4.94 15.33 -5.25
C MET A 316 5.57 16.49 -4.49
N GLY A 317 6.91 16.62 -4.47
CA GLY A 317 7.59 17.76 -3.87
C GLY A 317 7.17 19.08 -4.52
N GLU A 318 7.26 19.16 -5.84
CA GLU A 318 6.93 20.36 -6.61
C GLU A 318 5.42 20.70 -6.46
N THR A 319 4.53 19.76 -6.80
CA THR A 319 3.09 20.05 -6.94
C THR A 319 2.34 20.22 -5.62
N GLN A 320 2.72 19.50 -4.57
CA GLN A 320 2.00 19.51 -3.28
C GLN A 320 2.68 20.34 -2.20
N LEU A 321 4.00 20.58 -2.31
CA LEU A 321 4.78 21.22 -1.25
C LEU A 321 5.54 22.47 -1.74
N GLY A 322 5.63 22.70 -3.06
CA GLY A 322 6.33 23.87 -3.63
C GLY A 322 7.84 23.80 -3.49
N ILE A 323 8.42 22.59 -3.43
CA ILE A 323 9.85 22.36 -3.21
C ILE A 323 10.49 21.59 -4.36
N GLU A 324 11.69 22.00 -4.75
CA GLU A 324 12.53 21.20 -5.64
C GLU A 324 13.46 20.32 -4.80
N LEU A 325 13.15 19.02 -4.71
CA LEU A 325 14.01 18.04 -4.04
C LEU A 325 15.24 17.75 -4.91
N SER A 326 16.43 17.77 -4.33
CA SER A 326 17.67 17.37 -5.01
C SER A 326 17.67 15.89 -5.39
N ASP A 327 18.58 15.49 -6.28
CA ASP A 327 18.71 14.10 -6.71
C ASP A 327 19.01 13.14 -5.55
N LYS A 328 19.76 13.59 -4.54
CA LYS A 328 20.05 12.82 -3.32
C LYS A 328 18.79 12.65 -2.47
N GLU A 329 18.07 13.73 -2.22
CA GLU A 329 16.83 13.73 -1.43
C GLU A 329 15.75 12.84 -2.07
N LYS A 330 15.58 12.96 -3.40
CA LYS A 330 14.72 12.07 -4.19
C LYS A 330 15.14 10.60 -4.04
N ASN A 331 16.44 10.29 -4.11
CA ASN A 331 16.97 8.93 -3.91
C ASN A 331 16.74 8.40 -2.48
N ASP A 332 16.94 9.22 -1.46
CA ASP A 332 16.80 8.82 -0.06
C ASP A 332 15.33 8.54 0.29
N ILE A 333 14.39 9.39 -0.14
CA ILE A 333 12.95 9.11 -0.02
C ILE A 333 12.60 7.84 -0.79
N VAL A 334 13.12 7.62 -2.00
CA VAL A 334 12.92 6.36 -2.73
C VAL A 334 13.43 5.15 -1.94
N ALA A 335 14.59 5.24 -1.28
CA ALA A 335 15.10 4.16 -0.42
C ALA A 335 14.12 3.85 0.72
N PHE A 336 13.60 4.87 1.40
CA PHE A 336 12.53 4.73 2.40
C PHE A 336 11.26 4.10 1.81
N LEU A 337 10.77 4.56 0.66
CA LEU A 337 9.57 4.01 0.02
C LEU A 337 9.72 2.53 -0.38
N ASN A 338 10.95 2.06 -0.68
CA ASN A 338 11.21 0.63 -0.87
C ASN A 338 11.05 -0.17 0.43
N SER A 339 11.38 0.40 1.59
CA SER A 339 11.20 -0.23 2.92
C SER A 339 9.74 -0.40 3.35
N LEU A 340 8.79 0.19 2.60
CA LEU A 340 7.34 0.00 2.76
C LEU A 340 6.81 -1.27 2.07
N THR A 341 7.68 -2.09 1.48
CA THR A 341 7.32 -3.36 0.83
C THR A 341 7.25 -4.46 1.89
N GLY A 342 6.04 -4.96 2.16
CA GLY A 342 5.80 -6.05 3.10
C GLY A 342 5.86 -7.43 2.46
N GLN A 343 5.74 -8.46 3.29
CA GLN A 343 5.59 -9.83 2.83
C GLN A 343 4.27 -9.99 2.07
N LEU A 344 4.32 -10.36 0.79
CA LEU A 344 3.12 -10.70 0.03
C LEU A 344 2.54 -12.03 0.53
N PRO A 345 1.20 -12.19 0.61
CA PRO A 345 0.59 -13.45 1.02
C PRO A 345 0.79 -14.52 -0.07
N ASN A 346 1.08 -15.75 0.36
CA ASN A 346 1.13 -16.91 -0.53
C ASN A 346 -0.32 -17.34 -0.85
N ILE A 347 -0.75 -17.15 -2.10
CA ILE A 347 -2.08 -17.52 -2.56
C ILE A 347 -2.01 -18.77 -3.44
N GLU A 348 -2.58 -19.87 -2.97
CA GLU A 348 -2.85 -21.03 -3.83
C GLU A 348 -3.96 -20.69 -4.84
N TYR A 349 -3.69 -20.90 -6.12
CA TYR A 349 -4.64 -20.59 -7.19
C TYR A 349 -5.88 -21.49 -7.08
N PRO A 350 -7.11 -20.94 -7.02
CA PRO A 350 -8.31 -21.72 -6.77
C PRO A 350 -8.68 -22.62 -7.96
N LYS A 351 -9.06 -23.87 -7.66
CA LYS A 351 -9.69 -24.79 -8.62
C LYS A 351 -11.18 -24.45 -8.72
N LEU A 352 -11.53 -23.63 -9.70
CA LEU A 352 -12.89 -23.12 -9.88
C LEU A 352 -13.89 -24.24 -10.25
N PRO A 353 -15.20 -24.12 -9.90
CA PRO A 353 -16.20 -25.13 -10.23
C PRO A 353 -16.38 -25.33 -11.73
N THR A 354 -16.81 -26.51 -12.17
CA THR A 354 -17.08 -26.80 -13.59
C THR A 354 -18.36 -26.09 -14.07
N ARG A 355 -18.36 -25.58 -15.32
CA ARG A 355 -19.58 -25.06 -15.97
C ARG A 355 -20.64 -26.17 -16.12
N THR A 356 -21.90 -25.78 -16.17
CA THR A 356 -23.02 -26.65 -16.56
C THR A 356 -23.70 -26.11 -17.82
N GLU A 357 -24.64 -26.87 -18.39
CA GLU A 357 -25.48 -26.40 -19.51
C GLU A 357 -26.31 -25.15 -19.17
N ALA A 358 -26.58 -24.91 -17.89
CA ALA A 358 -27.27 -23.71 -17.41
C ALA A 358 -26.35 -22.50 -17.23
N THR A 359 -25.02 -22.65 -17.30
CA THR A 359 -24.10 -21.52 -17.11
C THR A 359 -24.14 -20.56 -18.30
N PRO A 360 -24.39 -19.25 -18.10
CA PRO A 360 -24.35 -18.25 -19.16
C PRO A 360 -23.12 -18.36 -20.06
N ARG A 361 -23.35 -18.32 -21.38
CA ARG A 361 -22.29 -18.37 -22.38
C ARG A 361 -21.58 -17.01 -22.44
N PRO A 362 -20.26 -16.98 -22.71
CA PRO A 362 -19.54 -15.73 -22.97
C PRO A 362 -20.23 -14.86 -24.02
N SER A 363 -20.35 -13.57 -23.72
CA SER A 363 -20.90 -12.54 -24.60
C SER A 363 -19.89 -11.41 -24.79
N VAL A 364 -19.79 -10.93 -26.03
CA VAL A 364 -18.98 -9.76 -26.42
C VAL A 364 -19.87 -8.61 -26.92
N GLY A 365 -21.12 -8.56 -26.44
CA GLY A 365 -22.07 -7.49 -26.73
C GLY A 365 -21.55 -6.11 -26.28
N ARG A 366 -21.82 -5.08 -27.11
CA ARG A 366 -21.28 -3.72 -26.95
C ARG A 366 -21.93 -2.92 -25.83
#